data_AF-A0A9P0YQ19-F1
#
_entry.id   AF-A0A9P0YQ19-F1
#
_cell.length_a   1.000
_cell.length_b   1.000
_cell.length_c   1.000
_cell.angle_alpha   90.00
_cell.angle_beta   90.00
_cell.angle_gamma   90.00
#
_symmetry.space_group_name_H-M   'P 1'
#
loop_
_entity.id
_entity.type
_entity.pdbx_description
1 polymer ?
#
loop_
_entity_poly.entity_id
_entity_poly.type
_entity_poly.pdbx_seq_one_letter_code
_entity_poly.pdbx_strand_id
1 'polypeptide(L)'
;MLSISFFDLAHNALNSIGFLRGNLWFFAGVAFFALISSFIPEPSLSPSSEVQNKKQKGGDDRGKIIMKKHRRQVLFSGIVTAIGISLHNFPEGMAVFLGSMKVPILVQHFVIQFKNNL
;
A
#
# COMPACT_ATOMS: atom_id res chain seq x y z
N MET A 1 9.02 7.27 -6.03
CA MET A 1 8.79 7.86 -4.68
C MET A 1 10.04 8.42 -4.01
N LEU A 2 11.14 7.66 -3.89
CA LEU A 2 12.33 8.03 -3.10
C LEU A 2 12.79 9.50 -3.21
N SER A 3 12.96 10.03 -4.43
CA SER A 3 13.39 11.42 -4.65
C SER A 3 12.43 12.46 -4.03
N ILE A 4 11.12 12.32 -4.28
CA ILE A 4 10.08 13.23 -3.73
C ILE A 4 10.04 13.10 -2.20
N SER A 5 10.15 11.88 -1.67
CA SER A 5 10.14 11.67 -0.22
C SER A 5 11.31 12.36 0.50
N PHE A 6 12.53 12.29 -0.06
CA PHE A 6 13.72 12.84 0.58
C PHE A 6 13.94 14.33 0.28
N PHE A 7 13.82 14.75 -0.98
CA PHE A 7 14.14 16.11 -1.38
C PHE A 7 12.99 17.09 -1.20
N ASP A 8 11.74 16.62 -1.24
CA ASP A 8 10.58 17.49 -1.03
C ASP A 8 10.01 17.32 0.37
N LEU A 9 9.45 16.14 0.71
CA LEU A 9 8.74 15.97 1.99
C LEU A 9 9.67 16.03 3.20
N ALA A 10 10.78 15.28 3.22
CA ALA A 10 11.68 15.25 4.36
C ALA A 10 12.38 16.61 4.53
N HIS A 11 12.87 17.22 3.44
CA HIS A 11 13.45 18.56 3.49
C HIS A 11 12.46 19.61 4.04
N ASN A 12 11.23 19.63 3.53
CA ASN A 12 10.21 20.55 4.00
C ASN A 12 9.80 20.29 5.46
N ALA A 13 9.76 19.03 5.90
CA ALA A 13 9.47 18.68 7.29
C ALA A 13 10.59 19.18 8.22
N LEU A 14 11.86 18.95 7.86
CA LEU A 14 13.00 19.42 8.66
C LEU A 14 13.00 20.96 8.79
N ASN A 15 12.67 21.68 7.72
CA ASN A 15 12.57 23.14 7.74
C ASN A 15 11.36 23.65 8.55
N SER A 16 10.25 22.92 8.56
CA SER A 16 9.01 23.39 9.19
C SER A 16 8.90 23.06 10.68
N ILE A 17 9.35 21.87 11.10
CA ILE A 17 9.21 21.39 12.49
C ILE A 17 10.55 21.19 13.21
N GLY A 18 11.67 21.40 12.50
CA GLY A 18 13.02 21.28 13.02
C GLY A 18 13.60 19.88 12.88
N PHE A 19 14.94 19.81 12.84
CA PHE A 19 15.68 18.57 12.56
C PHE A 19 15.32 17.42 13.51
N LEU A 20 15.31 17.67 14.82
CA LEU A 20 15.09 16.63 15.83
C LEU A 20 13.67 16.05 15.75
N ARG A 21 12.66 16.92 15.70
CA ARG A 21 11.25 16.50 15.65
C ARG A 21 10.92 15.82 14.31
N GLY A 22 11.46 16.32 13.21
CA GLY A 22 11.29 15.72 11.89
C GLY A 22 11.82 14.29 11.82
N ASN A 23 13.04 14.05 12.31
CA ASN A 23 13.59 12.70 12.37
C ASN A 23 12.80 11.78 13.30
N LEU A 24 12.33 12.27 14.46
CA LEU A 24 11.51 11.47 15.38
C LEU A 24 10.24 10.94 14.70
N TRP A 25 9.52 11.83 14.00
CA TRP A 25 8.31 11.47 13.26
C TRP A 25 8.60 10.58 12.05
N PHE A 26 9.74 10.77 11.37
CA PHE A 26 10.16 9.90 10.28
C PHE A 26 10.34 8.45 10.76
N PHE A 27 11.12 8.24 11.82
CA PHE A 27 11.34 6.90 12.36
C PHE A 27 10.08 6.30 12.98
N ALA A 28 9.24 7.12 13.64
CA ALA A 28 7.93 6.66 14.11
C ALA A 28 7.05 6.15 12.97
N GLY A 29 7.04 6.84 11.83
CA GLY A 29 6.33 6.41 10.61
C GLY A 29 6.87 5.10 10.04
N VAL A 30 8.20 4.93 9.99
CA VAL A 30 8.84 3.67 9.55
C VAL A 30 8.46 2.51 10.48
N ALA A 31 8.53 2.71 11.80
CA ALA A 31 8.16 1.69 12.77
C ALA A 31 6.68 1.31 12.68
N PHE A 32 5.80 2.29 12.52
CA PHE A 32 4.37 2.08 12.31
C PHE A 32 4.07 1.28 11.04
N PHE A 33 4.73 1.62 9.92
CA PHE A 33 4.57 0.89 8.67
C PHE A 33 5.10 -0.54 8.77
N ALA A 34 6.26 -0.74 9.42
CA ALA A 34 6.81 -2.07 9.66
C ALA A 34 5.87 -2.94 10.52
N LEU A 35 5.21 -2.34 11.51
CA LEU A 35 4.20 -3.02 12.32
C LEU A 35 3.01 -3.43 11.45
N ILE A 36 2.44 -2.52 10.66
CA ILE A 36 1.33 -2.86 9.73
C ILE A 36 1.74 -3.97 8.75
N SER A 37 2.94 -3.89 8.18
CA SER A 37 3.43 -4.89 7.24
C SER A 37 3.61 -6.26 7.91
N SER A 38 3.91 -6.30 9.21
CA SER A 38 4.04 -7.54 9.97
C SER A 38 2.69 -8.23 10.22
N PHE A 39 1.58 -7.50 10.14
CA PHE A 39 0.23 -8.07 10.24
C PHE A 39 -0.25 -8.73 8.94
N ILE A 40 0.46 -8.54 7.82
CA ILE A 40 0.10 -9.18 6.55
C ILE A 40 0.67 -10.59 6.56
N PRO A 41 -0.17 -11.64 6.53
CA PRO A 41 0.31 -13.01 6.45
C PRO A 41 1.01 -13.20 5.10
N GLU A 42 2.25 -13.69 5.12
CA GLU A 42 2.87 -14.16 3.89
C GLU A 42 2.00 -15.29 3.31
N PRO A 43 1.66 -15.22 2.01
CA PRO A 43 0.98 -16.34 1.38
C PRO A 43 1.94 -17.51 1.42
N SER A 44 1.67 -18.48 2.32
CA SER A 44 2.36 -19.77 2.27
C SER A 44 2.13 -20.34 0.87
N LEU A 45 3.19 -20.29 0.07
CA LEU A 45 3.32 -21.04 -1.16
C LEU A 45 3.39 -22.51 -0.75
N SER A 46 2.27 -23.06 -0.27
CA SER A 46 2.07 -24.50 -0.28
C SER A 46 1.93 -24.85 -1.76
N PRO A 47 2.89 -25.57 -2.34
CA PRO A 47 2.76 -25.98 -3.71
C PRO A 47 1.59 -26.96 -3.73
N SER A 48 0.45 -26.52 -4.23
CA SER A 48 -0.69 -27.37 -4.55
C SER A 48 -0.40 -28.30 -5.74
N SER A 49 0.88 -28.54 -6.05
CA SER A 49 1.33 -29.51 -7.05
C SER A 49 1.37 -30.95 -6.52
N GLU A 50 1.09 -31.21 -5.24
CA GLU A 50 1.04 -32.59 -4.73
C GLU A 50 -0.33 -33.29 -4.83
N VAL A 51 -1.40 -32.57 -5.19
CA VAL A 51 -2.75 -33.17 -5.25
C VAL A 51 -3.11 -33.73 -6.64
N GLN A 52 -2.28 -33.52 -7.66
CA GLN A 52 -2.59 -34.03 -9.01
C GLN A 52 -2.39 -35.55 -9.18
N ASN A 53 -1.71 -36.26 -8.27
CA ASN A 53 -1.32 -37.67 -8.49
C ASN A 53 -2.11 -38.75 -7.72
N LYS A 54 -3.30 -38.45 -7.18
CA LYS A 54 -4.16 -39.51 -6.60
C LYS A 54 -5.62 -39.42 -7.06
N LYS A 55 -5.85 -39.46 -8.38
CA LYS A 55 -7.14 -39.89 -8.94
C LYS A 55 -7.26 -41.42 -8.79
N GLN A 56 -7.68 -41.89 -7.63
CA GLN A 56 -8.33 -43.19 -7.52
C GLN A 56 -9.64 -43.07 -6.74
N LYS A 57 -10.73 -43.19 -7.50
CA LYS A 57 -12.07 -43.72 -7.20
C LYS A 57 -12.81 -43.19 -5.96
N GLY A 58 -13.97 -42.56 -6.22
CA GLY A 58 -15.16 -42.68 -5.38
C GLY A 58 -15.76 -41.37 -4.85
N GLY A 59 -16.98 -41.06 -5.31
CA GLY A 59 -17.97 -40.21 -4.63
C GLY A 59 -18.08 -38.77 -5.14
N ASP A 60 -19.26 -38.42 -5.67
CA ASP A 60 -19.68 -37.07 -6.13
C ASP A 60 -19.44 -35.97 -5.08
N ASP A 61 -19.45 -36.33 -3.79
CA ASP A 61 -19.14 -35.41 -2.69
C ASP A 61 -17.67 -34.96 -2.60
N ARG A 62 -16.69 -35.78 -3.03
CA ARG A 62 -15.27 -35.37 -2.95
C ARG A 62 -14.93 -34.27 -3.95
N GLY A 63 -15.57 -34.25 -5.12
CA GLY A 63 -15.39 -33.21 -6.14
C GLY A 63 -15.84 -31.84 -5.63
N LYS A 64 -16.98 -31.79 -4.94
CA LYS A 64 -17.51 -30.56 -4.29
C LYS A 64 -16.59 -30.02 -3.21
N ILE A 65 -15.97 -30.89 -2.41
CA ILE A 65 -15.04 -30.50 -1.32
C ILE A 65 -13.75 -29.90 -1.89
N ILE A 66 -13.18 -30.51 -2.94
CA ILE A 66 -11.96 -30.01 -3.59
C ILE A 66 -12.21 -28.63 -4.22
N MET A 67 -13.34 -28.45 -4.94
CA MET A 67 -13.72 -27.15 -5.51
C MET A 67 -13.90 -26.06 -4.45
N LYS A 68 -14.56 -26.37 -3.32
CA LYS A 68 -14.73 -25.40 -2.21
C LYS A 68 -13.39 -24.99 -1.59
N LYS A 69 -12.46 -25.94 -1.41
CA LYS A 69 -11.12 -25.67 -0.87
C LYS A 69 -10.32 -24.78 -1.82
N HIS A 70 -10.34 -25.08 -3.12
CA HIS A 70 -9.65 -24.29 -4.14
C HIS A 70 -10.22 -22.87 -4.23
N ARG A 71 -11.55 -22.70 -4.20
CA ARG A 71 -12.19 -21.38 -4.19
C ARG A 71 -11.80 -20.55 -2.96
N ARG A 72 -11.73 -21.18 -1.78
CA ARG A 72 -11.31 -20.51 -0.53
C ARG A 72 -9.84 -20.07 -0.59
N GLN A 73 -8.97 -20.90 -1.17
CA GLN A 73 -7.55 -20.57 -1.34
C GLN A 73 -7.34 -19.41 -2.32
N VAL A 74 -8.06 -19.40 -3.44
CA VAL A 74 -8.03 -18.30 -4.43
C VAL A 74 -8.55 -17.00 -3.82
N LEU A 75 -9.65 -17.04 -3.06
CA LEU A 75 -10.19 -15.86 -2.36
C LEU A 75 -9.19 -15.32 -1.33
N PHE A 76 -8.57 -16.19 -0.54
CA PHE A 76 -7.56 -15.79 0.45
C PHE A 76 -6.34 -15.15 -0.22
N SER A 77 -5.82 -15.77 -1.29
CA SER A 77 -4.74 -15.20 -2.08
C SER A 77 -5.12 -13.85 -2.68
N GLY A 78 -6.34 -13.70 -3.20
CA GLY A 78 -6.82 -12.43 -3.75
C GLY A 78 -6.88 -11.32 -2.70
N ILE A 79 -7.35 -11.61 -1.48
CA ILE A 79 -7.39 -10.66 -0.36
C ILE A 79 -5.97 -10.24 0.04
N VAL A 80 -5.04 -11.19 0.19
CA VAL A 80 -3.65 -10.90 0.53
C VAL A 80 -2.99 -10.02 -0.53
N THR A 81 -3.19 -10.33 -1.82
CA THR A 81 -2.69 -9.53 -2.93
C THR A 81 -3.28 -8.11 -2.93
N ALA A 82 -4.60 -7.98 -2.71
CA ALA A 82 -5.26 -6.67 -2.64
C ALA A 82 -4.73 -5.81 -1.49
N ILE A 83 -4.48 -6.42 -0.33
CA ILE A 83 -3.87 -5.75 0.83
C ILE A 83 -2.44 -5.31 0.50
N GLY A 84 -1.62 -6.18 -0.10
CA GLY A 84 -0.25 -5.85 -0.50
C GLY A 84 -0.15 -4.67 -1.45
N ILE A 85 -0.99 -4.65 -2.50
CA ILE A 85 -1.05 -3.53 -3.45
C ILE A 85 -1.50 -2.25 -2.75
N SER A 86 -2.53 -2.34 -1.90
CA SER A 86 -3.04 -1.19 -1.17
C SER A 86 -1.99 -0.56 -0.25
N LEU A 87 -1.22 -1.39 0.46
CA LEU A 87 -0.16 -0.93 1.36
C LEU A 87 1.06 -0.36 0.63
N HIS A 88 1.34 -0.81 -0.59
CA HIS A 88 2.36 -0.19 -1.44
C HIS A 88 1.93 1.19 -1.94
N ASN A 89 0.66 1.32 -2.35
CA ASN A 89 0.12 2.57 -2.91
C ASN A 89 -0.23 3.62 -1.85
N PHE A 90 -0.40 3.20 -0.59
CA PHE A 90 -0.77 4.09 0.51
C PHE A 90 0.26 5.21 0.77
N PRO A 91 1.58 4.93 0.92
CA PRO A 91 2.60 5.96 1.02
C PRO A 91 2.59 6.95 -0.14
N GLU A 92 2.33 6.47 -1.35
CA GLU A 92 2.28 7.30 -2.54
C GLU A 92 1.10 8.27 -2.52
N GLY A 93 -0.09 7.74 -2.23
CA GLY A 93 -1.32 8.54 -2.10
C GLY A 93 -1.19 9.60 -1.01
N MET A 94 -0.54 9.27 0.11
CA MET A 94 -0.28 10.22 1.19
C MET A 94 0.65 11.36 0.75
N ALA A 95 1.73 11.04 0.03
CA ALA A 95 2.66 12.05 -0.47
C ALA A 95 1.98 13.01 -1.45
N VAL A 96 1.15 12.49 -2.36
CA VAL A 96 0.38 13.30 -3.31
C VAL A 96 -0.66 14.17 -2.59
N PHE A 97 -1.38 13.62 -1.62
CA PHE A 97 -2.36 14.36 -0.82
C PHE A 97 -1.72 15.53 -0.07
N LEU A 98 -0.64 15.27 0.68
CA LEU A 98 0.08 16.31 1.42
C LEU A 98 0.75 17.34 0.51
N GLY A 99 1.28 16.92 -0.64
CA GLY A 99 1.81 17.81 -1.66
C GLY A 99 0.72 18.73 -2.23
N SER A 100 -0.44 18.17 -2.56
CA SER A 100 -1.58 18.92 -3.07
C SER A 100 -2.11 19.96 -2.07
N MET A 101 -2.06 19.67 -0.77
CA MET A 101 -2.43 20.63 0.29
C MET A 101 -1.48 21.84 0.40
N LYS A 102 -0.23 21.73 -0.06
CA LYS A 102 0.73 22.86 -0.08
C LYS A 102 0.62 23.73 -1.34
N VAL A 103 0.16 23.16 -2.44
CA VAL A 103 0.02 23.82 -3.75
C VAL A 103 -1.18 24.80 -3.91
N PRO A 104 -2.24 24.88 -3.07
CA PRO A 104 -3.42 25.71 -3.37
C PRO A 104 -3.08 27.20 -3.50
N ILE A 105 -2.07 27.65 -2.76
CA ILE A 105 -1.71 29.08 -2.68
C ILE A 105 -1.07 29.58 -3.97
N LEU A 106 -0.15 28.81 -4.59
CA LEU A 106 0.51 29.25 -5.82
C LEU A 106 -0.43 29.24 -7.03
N VAL A 107 -1.29 28.21 -7.13
CA VAL A 107 -2.26 28.12 -8.24
C VAL A 107 -3.36 29.16 -8.10
N GLN A 108 -3.88 29.41 -6.89
CA GLN A 108 -4.87 30.48 -6.69
C GLN A 108 -4.27 31.86 -6.98
N HIS A 109 -3.04 32.13 -6.53
CA HIS A 109 -2.41 33.43 -6.76
C HIS A 109 -2.14 33.66 -8.26
N PHE A 110 -1.75 32.62 -9.01
CA PHE A 110 -1.56 32.70 -10.45
C PHE A 110 -2.88 32.88 -11.22
N VAL A 111 -3.94 32.16 -10.84
CA VAL A 111 -5.27 32.31 -11.45
C VAL A 111 -5.88 33.69 -11.16
N ILE A 112 -5.71 34.22 -9.94
CA ILE A 112 -6.18 35.56 -9.58
C ILE A 112 -5.41 36.64 -10.35
N GLN A 113 -4.09 36.51 -10.48
CA GLN A 113 -3.27 37.43 -11.27
C GLN A 113 -3.59 37.39 -12.77
N PHE A 114 -3.90 36.21 -13.31
CA PHE A 114 -4.31 36.06 -14.71
C PHE A 114 -5.70 36.67 -14.95
N LYS A 115 -6.64 36.50 -14.01
CA LYS A 115 -7.99 37.08 -14.07
C LYS A 115 -8.00 38.61 -13.92
N ASN A 116 -7.05 39.19 -13.18
CA ASN A 116 -6.95 40.65 -12.99
C ASN A 116 -6.16 41.38 -14.09
N ASN A 117 -5.49 40.64 -14.99
CA ASN A 117 -4.80 41.18 -16.17
C ASN A 117 -5.58 40.96 -17.49
N LEU A 118 -6.85 40.55 -17.40
CA LEU A 118 -7.84 40.48 -18.47
C LEU A 118 -9.00 41.43 -18.14
#